data_AF-A0A2D9XLV2-F1
#
_entry.id   AF-A0A2D9XLV2-F1
#
_cell.length_a   1.000
_cell.length_b   1.000
_cell.length_c   1.000
_cell.angle_alpha   90.00
_cell.angle_beta   90.00
_cell.angle_gamma   90.00
#
_symmetry.space_group_name_H-M   'P 1'
#
loop_
_entity.id
_entity.type
_entity.pdbx_description
1 polymer ?
#
loop_
_entity_poly.entity_id
_entity_poly.type
_entity_poly.pdbx_seq_one_letter_code
_entity_poly.pdbx_strand_id
1 'polypeptide(L)' 'MNQKELKCFEIINIKKNYDEEHNLSHQKLKITFWHISVKSLNIYAYTKKIKKVHINKYPFPKPLEKYLKIQFTNEKK' A
#
# COMPACT_ATOMS: atom_id res chain seq x y z
N MET A 1 -4.28 -11.50 13.40
CA MET A 1 -5.56 -11.13 12.75
C MET A 1 -6.54 -12.26 12.95
N ASN A 2 -7.65 -12.01 13.63
CA ASN A 2 -8.66 -13.02 13.93
C ASN A 2 -9.50 -13.33 12.68
N GLN A 3 -9.88 -14.59 12.45
CA GLN A 3 -10.72 -15.00 11.30
C GLN A 3 -12.07 -14.26 11.23
N LYS A 4 -12.57 -13.71 12.35
CA LYS A 4 -13.77 -12.87 12.41
C LYS A 4 -13.62 -11.52 11.69
N GLU A 5 -12.44 -10.90 11.72
CA GLU A 5 -12.21 -9.58 11.10
C GLU A 5 -12.11 -9.68 9.58
N LEU A 6 -11.59 -10.81 9.08
CA LEU A 6 -11.51 -11.10 7.65
C LEU A 6 -12.89 -11.30 7.00
N LYS A 7 -13.90 -11.75 7.75
CA LYS A 7 -15.27 -11.92 7.25
C LYS A 7 -15.97 -10.60 6.88
N CYS A 8 -15.51 -9.47 7.44
CA CYS A 8 -16.06 -8.14 7.12
C CYS A 8 -15.59 -7.61 5.76
N PHE A 9 -14.52 -8.20 5.23
CA PHE A 9 -14.04 -7.92 3.89
C PHE A 9 -14.63 -9.00 2.98
N GLU A 10 -15.71 -8.69 2.29
CA GLU A 10 -16.14 -9.54 1.16
C GLU A 10 -15.05 -9.46 0.07
N ILE A 11 -14.04 -10.34 0.16
CA ILE A 11 -12.88 -10.37 -0.73
C ILE A 11 -13.35 -10.83 -2.11
N ILE A 12 -13.12 -9.98 -3.10
CA ILE A 12 -13.41 -10.25 -4.51
C ILE A 12 -12.22 -10.95 -5.16
N ASN A 13 -11.01 -10.44 -4.90
CA ASN A 13 -9.80 -10.94 -5.53
C ASN A 13 -8.55 -10.63 -4.69
N ILE A 14 -7.58 -11.53 -4.74
CA ILE A 14 -6.24 -11.35 -4.15
C ILE A 14 -5.22 -11.67 -5.24
N LYS A 15 -4.32 -10.72 -5.51
CA LYS A 15 -3.22 -10.91 -6.45
C LYS A 15 -1.90 -10.49 -5.82
N LYS A 16 -0.94 -11.42 -5.76
CA LYS A 16 0.47 -11.08 -5.52
C LYS A 16 0.97 -10.29 -6.72
N ASN A 17 1.53 -9.11 -6.50
CA ASN A 17 1.82 -8.18 -7.59
C ASN A 17 3.31 -7.93 -7.77
N TYR A 18 4.06 -7.78 -6.67
CA TYR A 18 5.47 -7.37 -6.75
C TYR A 18 6.24 -7.79 -5.50
N ASP A 19 7.49 -8.22 -5.68
CA ASP A 19 8.46 -8.42 -4.61
C ASP A 19 9.56 -7.36 -4.76
N GLU A 20 9.93 -6.71 -3.66
CA GLU A 20 10.98 -5.71 -3.58
C GLU A 20 11.96 -6.07 -2.47
N GLU A 21 13.24 -5.83 -2.71
CA GLU A 21 14.25 -5.88 -1.68
C GLU A 21 14.86 -4.49 -1.49
N HIS A 22 14.83 -4.00 -0.25
CA HIS A 22 15.34 -2.70 0.11
C HIS A 22 16.44 -2.83 1.17
N ASN A 23 17.65 -2.42 0.80
CA ASN A 23 18.79 -2.41 1.69
C ASN A 23 18.83 -1.10 2.48
N LEU A 24 18.91 -1.22 3.80
CA LEU A 24 19.21 -0.17 4.75
C LEU A 24 20.64 -0.35 5.25
N SER A 25 21.17 0.64 5.96
CA SER A 25 22.59 0.67 6.37
C SER A 25 23.07 -0.57 7.13
N HIS A 26 22.19 -1.24 7.88
CA HIS A 26 22.53 -2.43 8.68
C HIS A 26 21.52 -3.58 8.52
N GLN A 27 20.54 -3.43 7.63
CA GLN A 27 19.39 -4.33 7.55
C GLN A 27 18.92 -4.46 6.10
N LYS A 28 18.28 -5.58 5.80
CA LYS A 28 17.72 -5.87 4.48
C LYS A 28 16.25 -6.21 4.63
N LEU A 29 15.41 -5.40 4.00
CA LEU A 29 13.96 -5.57 3.98
C LEU A 29 13.54 -6.29 2.71
N LYS A 30 12.87 -7.43 2.85
CA LYS A 30 12.17 -8.09 1.74
C LYS A 30 10.68 -7.80 1.88
N ILE A 31 10.09 -7.18 0.88
CA ILE A 31 8.72 -6.67 0.90
C ILE A 31 7.96 -7.31 -0.25
N THR A 32 6.82 -7.93 0.05
CA THR A 32 5.88 -8.42 -0.97
C THR A 32 4.63 -7.57 -0.96
N PHE A 33 4.29 -6.99 -2.11
CA PHE A 33 3.08 -6.22 -2.30
C PHE A 33 1.94 -7.09 -2.87
N TRP A 34 0.82 -7.06 -2.16
CA TRP A 34 -0.42 -7.74 -2.54
C TRP A 34 -1.47 -6.69 -2.90
N HIS A 35 -2.24 -6.97 -3.95
CA HIS A 35 -3.44 -6.20 -4.28
C HIS A 35 -4.67 -7.02 -3.89
N ILE A 36 -5.44 -6.49 -2.93
CA ILE A 36 -6.65 -7.13 -2.42
C ILE A 36 -7.84 -6.25 -2.80
N SER A 37 -8.75 -6.80 -3.59
CA SER A 37 -10.01 -6.15 -3.95
C SER A 37 -11.11 -6.67 -3.05
N VAL A 38 -11.86 -5.77 -2.43
CA VAL A 38 -12.96 -6.08 -1.51
C VAL A 38 -14.20 -5.29 -1.91
N LYS A 39 -15.39 -5.83 -1.68
CA LYS A 39 -16.65 -5.15 -1.98
C LYS A 39 -16.91 -4.01 -0.98
N SER A 40 -16.62 -4.26 0.29
CA SER A 40 -16.73 -3.29 1.39
C SER A 40 -15.47 -3.32 2.25
N LEU A 41 -15.06 -2.15 2.72
CA LEU A 41 -13.93 -1.98 3.64
C LEU A 41 -14.42 -1.13 4.81
N ASN A 42 -14.45 -1.69 6.02
CA ASN A 42 -14.64 -0.90 7.23
C ASN A 42 -13.34 -0.15 7.52
N ILE A 43 -13.44 1.18 7.57
CA ILE A 43 -12.32 2.10 7.76
C ILE A 43 -12.23 2.41 9.27
N TYR A 44 -11.05 2.25 9.85
CA TYR A 44 -10.78 2.61 11.25
C TYR A 44 -10.53 4.12 11.38
N ALA A 45 -10.64 4.67 12.59
CA ALA A 45 -10.51 6.11 12.84
C ALA A 45 -9.22 6.75 12.29
N TYR A 46 -8.13 5.97 12.18
CA TYR A 46 -6.82 6.45 11.70
C TYR A 46 -6.50 6.04 10.26
N THR A 47 -7.47 5.55 9.48
CA THR A 47 -7.23 5.17 8.08
C THR A 47 -7.89 6.15 7.10
N LYS A 48 -7.13 6.53 6.07
CA LYS A 48 -7.60 7.46 5.02
C LYS A 48 -7.79 6.70 3.71
N LYS A 49 -9.01 6.74 3.17
CA LYS A 49 -9.28 6.25 1.81
C LYS A 49 -8.77 7.28 0.80
N ILE A 50 -7.87 6.85 -0.07
CA ILE A 50 -7.25 7.71 -1.08
C ILE A 50 -7.65 7.19 -2.47
N LYS A 51 -8.08 8.09 -3.36
CA LYS A 51 -8.27 7.74 -4.77
C LYS A 51 -6.91 7.56 -5.43
N LYS A 52 -6.77 6.57 -6.33
CA LYS A 52 -5.49 6.29 -7.04
C LYS A 52 -4.87 7.53 -7.69
N VAL A 53 -5.70 8.41 -8.27
CA VAL A 53 -5.26 9.68 -8.89
C VAL A 53 -4.60 10.67 -7.92
N HIS A 54 -4.80 10.51 -6.61
CA HIS A 54 -4.23 11.38 -5.59
C HIS A 54 -3.04 10.75 -4.86
N ILE A 55 -2.57 9.59 -5.30
CA ILE A 55 -1.52 8.85 -4.58
C ILE A 55 -0.22 9.67 -4.51
N ASN A 56 0.13 10.38 -5.58
CA ASN A 56 1.34 11.21 -5.64
C ASN A 56 1.33 12.41 -4.66
N LYS A 57 0.17 12.74 -4.05
CA LYS A 57 0.06 13.85 -3.09
C LYS A 57 0.50 13.48 -1.67
N TYR A 58 0.84 12.21 -1.43
CA TYR A 58 1.16 11.70 -0.10
C TYR A 58 2.63 11.29 -0.02
N PRO A 59 3.30 11.58 1.10
CA PRO A 59 4.65 11.09 1.33
C PRO A 59 4.57 9.58 1.61
N PHE A 60 5.13 8.78 0.71
CA PHE A 60 5.32 7.35 0.91
C PHE A 60 6.79 7.05 1.16
N PRO A 61 7.14 5.87 1.72
CA PRO A 61 8.51 5.38 1.73
C PRO A 61 8.94 4.90 0.34
N LYS A 62 10.24 5.02 0.04
CA LYS A 62 10.83 4.65 -1.26
C LYS A 62 10.38 3.30 -1.84
N PRO A 63 10.33 2.19 -1.07
CA PRO A 63 9.89 0.91 -1.63
C PRO A 63 8.42 0.94 -2.11
N LEU A 64 7.57 1.65 -1.38
CA LEU A 64 6.15 1.78 -1.71
C LEU A 64 5.95 2.75 -2.88
N GLU A 65 6.71 3.83 -2.94
CA GLU A 65 6.73 4.73 -4.12
C GLU A 65 7.09 3.97 -5.40
N LYS A 66 8.16 3.17 -5.34
CA LYS A 66 8.61 2.36 -6.49
C LYS A 66 7.52 1.40 -6.94
N TYR A 67 6.89 0.70 -6.00
CA TYR A 67 5.77 -0.20 -6.30
C TYR A 67 4.59 0.54 -6.95
N LEU A 68 4.24 1.71 -6.42
CA LEU A 68 3.16 2.56 -6.93
C LEU A 68 3.58 3.38 -8.17
N LYS A 69 4.85 3.28 -8.59
CA LYS A 69 5.48 4.04 -9.68
C LYS A 69 5.28 5.56 -9.54
N ILE A 70 5.40 6.07 -8.33
CA ILE A 70 5.24 7.48 -7.98
C ILE A 70 6.54 8.23 -8.25
N GLN A 71 6.45 9.43 -8.81
CA GLN A 71 7.55 10.38 -8.90
C GLN A 71 7.23 11.55 -7.97
N PHE A 72 8.13 11.88 -7.05
CA PHE A 72 8.04 13.16 -6.33
C PHE A 72 8.56 14.26 -7.25
N THR A 73 7.67 14.93 -7.96
CA THR A 73 7.94 16.32 -8.32
C THR A 73 7.87 17.11 -7.02
N ASN A 74 9.04 17.38 -6.44
CA ASN A 74 9.18 18.44 -5.46
C ASN A 74 8.81 19.74 -6.18
N GLU A 75 7.54 20.13 -6.16
CA GLU A 75 7.15 21.53 -6.38
C GLU A 75 7.72 22.33 -5.21
N LYS A 76 9.02 22.62 -5.30
CA LYS A 76 9.62 23.76 -4.62
C LYS A 76 9.46 24.96 -5.55
N LYS A 77 8.59 25.87 -5.11
CA LYS A 77 8.31 27.23 -5.59
C LYS A 77 7.29 27.38 -6.70
#